data_AF-A0A0V0GFP5-F1
#
_entry.id   AF-A0A0V0GFP5-F1
#
_cell.length_a   1.000
_cell.length_b   1.000
_cell.length_c   1.000
_cell.angle_alpha   90.00
_cell.angle_beta   90.00
_cell.angle_gamma   90.00
#
_symmetry.space_group_name_H-M   'P 1'
#
loop_
_entity.id
_entity.type
_entity.pdbx_description
1 polymer ?
#
loop_
_entity_poly.entity_id
_entity_poly.type
_entity_poly.pdbx_seq_one_letter_code
_entity_poly.pdbx_strand_id
1 'polypeptide(L)' 'MKVIDLSYDNLRHHLKPCLLYFASLPKDTAIRISVLKDFWSAEGLVEQTEMKLNLDSLISSSLV' A
#
# COMPACT_ATOMS: atom_id res chain seq x y z
N MET A 1 -11.27 0.47 -16.80
CA MET A 1 -10.06 0.93 -16.09
C MET A 1 -9.16 -0.30 -15.88
N LYS A 2 -8.59 -0.87 -16.96
CA LYS A 2 -7.99 -2.22 -16.92
C LYS A 2 -6.55 -2.26 -16.37
N VAL A 3 -5.88 -1.12 -16.32
CA VAL A 3 -4.48 -1.02 -15.90
C VAL A 3 -4.35 -1.22 -14.39
N ILE A 4 -5.27 -0.64 -13.61
CA ILE A 4 -5.33 -0.82 -12.16
C ILE A 4 -5.66 -2.26 -11.76
N ASP A 5 -6.56 -2.94 -12.49
CA ASP A 5 -6.90 -4.34 -12.21
C ASP A 5 -5.69 -5.26 -12.45
N LEU A 6 -4.98 -5.09 -13.58
CA LEU A 6 -3.77 -5.87 -13.88
C LEU A 6 -2.66 -5.63 -12.87
N SER A 7 -2.42 -4.37 -12.49
CA SER A 7 -1.41 -4.06 -11.47
C SER A 7 -1.81 -4.54 -10.07
N TYR A 8 -3.11 -4.54 -9.74
CA TYR A 8 -3.62 -5.09 -8.49
C TYR A 8 -3.51 -6.62 -8.45
N ASP A 9 -3.84 -7.32 -9.53
CA ASP A 9 -3.73 -8.77 -9.61
C ASP A 9 -2.28 -9.24 -9.51
N ASN A 10 -1.35 -8.49 -10.11
CA ASN A 10 0.09 -8.76 -10.06
C ASN A 10 0.77 -8.24 -8.77
N LEU A 11 0.03 -7.57 -7.89
CA LEU A 11 0.53 -7.08 -6.62
C LEU A 11 0.70 -8.25 -5.64
N ARG A 12 1.75 -8.19 -4.82
CA ARG A 12 1.98 -9.20 -3.78
C ARG A 12 0.80 -9.25 -2.80
N HIS A 13 0.45 -10.43 -2.33
CA HIS A 13 -0.73 -10.66 -1.48
C HIS A 13 -0.77 -9.75 -0.24
N HIS A 14 0.37 -9.46 0.37
CA HIS A 14 0.47 -8.59 1.55
C HIS A 14 0.28 -7.09 1.25
N LEU A 15 0.40 -6.67 -0.02
CA LEU A 15 0.21 -5.29 -0.45
C LEU A 15 -1.23 -4.98 -0.87
N LYS A 16 -2.03 -6.01 -1.18
CA LYS A 16 -3.45 -5.84 -1.57
C LYS A 16 -4.26 -5.12 -0.48
N PRO A 17 -4.15 -5.48 0.81
CA PRO A 17 -4.85 -4.77 1.88
C PRO A 17 -4.36 -3.33 2.03
N CYS A 18 -3.06 -3.08 1.83
CA CYS A 18 -2.49 -1.74 1.86
C CYS A 18 -3.11 -0.83 0.78
N LEU A 19 -3.29 -1.34 -0.43
CA LEU A 19 -3.93 -0.59 -1.53
C LEU A 19 -5.42 -0.35 -1.25
N LEU A 20 -6.12 -1.36 -0.71
CA LEU A 20 -7.53 -1.21 -0.32
C LEU A 20 -7.72 -0.16 0.78
N TYR A 21 -6.79 -0.08 1.74
CA TYR A 21 -6.78 0.98 2.74
C TYR A 21 -6.69 2.36 2.08
N PHE A 22 -5.75 2.56 1.15
CA PHE A 22 -5.67 3.82 0.40
C PHE A 22 -6.93 4.13 -0.40
N ALA A 23 -7.55 3.12 -1.02
CA ALA A 23 -8.79 3.29 -1.77
C ALA A 23 -9.99 3.66 -0.87
N SER A 24 -9.94 3.29 0.42
CA SER A 24 -10.97 3.64 1.41
C SER A 24 -10.82 5.03 2.02
N LEU A 25 -9.66 5.67 1.86
CA LEU A 25 -9.43 7.02 2.32
C LEU A 25 -10.15 8.03 1.42
N PRO A 26 -10.59 9.17 1.98
CA PRO A 26 -11.07 10.28 1.16
C PRO A 26 -10.00 10.70 0.15
N LYS A 27 -10.43 11.05 -1.05
CA LYS A 27 -9.54 11.55 -2.10
C LYS A 27 -8.72 12.73 -1.56
N ASP A 28 -7.43 12.76 -1.88
CA ASP A 28 -6.46 13.79 -1.46
C ASP A 28 -6.17 13.83 0.06
N THR A 29 -6.43 12.73 0.78
CA THR A 29 -6.02 12.64 2.19
C THR A 29 -4.51 12.49 2.32
N ALA A 30 -3.85 13.50 2.88
CA ALA A 30 -2.44 13.41 3.23
C ALA A 30 -2.26 12.53 4.48
N ILE A 31 -1.70 11.33 4.29
CA ILE A 31 -1.26 10.46 5.40
C ILE A 31 0.24 10.52 5.56
N ARG A 32 0.69 10.62 6.80
CA ARG A 32 2.11 10.50 7.13
C ARG A 32 2.54 9.03 6.99
N ILE A 33 3.64 8.81 6.28
CA ILE A 33 4.24 7.49 6.10
C ILE A 33 4.52 6.80 7.44
N SER A 34 4.87 7.55 8.50
CA SER A 34 5.09 6.98 9.84
C SER A 34 3.83 6.34 10.41
N VAL A 35 2.68 7.02 10.30
CA VAL A 35 1.38 6.51 10.79
C VAL A 35 0.97 5.28 9.99
N LEU A 36 1.21 5.29 8.68
CA LEU A 36 0.93 4.17 7.80
C LEU A 36 1.77 2.93 8.17
N LYS A 37 3.05 3.13 8.50
CA LYS A 37 3.94 2.07 9.00
C LYS A 37 3.45 1.49 10.31
N ASP A 38 3.05 2.33 11.27
CA ASP A 38 2.54 1.85 12.55
C ASP A 38 1.25 1.04 12.37
N PHE A 39 0.36 1.48 11.48
CA PHE A 39 -0.88 0.76 11.14
C PHE A 39 -0.62 -0.59 10.49
N TRP A 40 0.22 -0.63 9.45
CA TRP A 40 0.53 -1.88 8.76
C TRP A 40 1.30 -2.87 9.66
N SER A 41 2.07 -2.35 10.63
CA SER A 41 2.75 -3.18 11.62
C SER A 41 1.74 -3.77 12.60
N ALA A 42 0.75 -2.97 13.03
CA ALA A 42 -0.28 -3.38 13.98
C ALA A 42 -1.28 -4.39 13.38
N GLU A 43 -1.61 -4.25 12.09
CA GLU A 43 -2.46 -5.23 11.38
C GLU A 43 -1.71 -6.51 10.97
N GLY A 44 -0.38 -6.57 11.19
CA GLY A 44 0.45 -7.70 10.75
C GLY A 44 0.51 -7.84 9.23
N LEU A 45 0.18 -6.77 8.50
CA LEU A 45 0.19 -6.75 7.04
C LEU A 45 1.61 -6.83 6.50
N VAL A 46 2.58 -6.29 7.23
CA VAL A 46 3.98 -6.20 6.80
C VAL A 46 4.92 -6.17 8.02
N GLU A 47 5.99 -6.97 8.00
CA GLU A 47 7.08 -6.85 8.98
C GLU A 47 7.87 -5.55 8.77
N GLN A 48 8.40 -4.93 9.84
CA GLN A 48 9.09 -3.62 9.73
C GLN A 48 10.22 -3.61 8.69
N THR A 49 10.89 -4.74 8.46
CA THR A 49 11.95 -4.90 7.44
C THR A 49 11.40 -4.84 6.01
N GLU A 50 10.19 -5.35 5.78
CA GLU A 50 9.53 -5.36 4.48
C GLU A 50 8.80 -4.03 4.18
N MET A 51 8.49 -3.22 5.19
CA MET A 51 7.82 -1.91 4.97
C MET A 51 8.62 -0.96 4.11
N LYS A 52 9.95 -0.96 4.22
CA LYS A 52 10.80 -0.10 3.42
C LYS A 52 10.73 -0.50 1.94
N LEU A 53 10.84 -1.79 1.65
CA LEU A 53 10.76 -2.34 0.29
C LEU A 53 9.35 -2.21 -0.30
N ASN A 54 8.32 -2.34 0.52
CA ASN A 54 6.92 -2.25 0.11
C ASN A 54 6.53 -0.83 -0.30
N LEU A 55 6.94 0.19 0.47
CA LEU A 55 6.68 1.58 0.11
C LEU A 55 7.40 1.98 -1.19
N ASP A 56 8.66 1.59 -1.35
CA ASP A 56 9.41 1.85 -2.59
C ASP A 56 8.78 1.11 -3.79
N SER A 57 8.23 -0.10 -3.57
CA SER A 57 7.49 -0.83 -4.60
C SER A 57 6.15 -0.17 -4.96
N LEU A 58 5.46 0.44 -4.00
CA LEU A 58 4.20 1.14 -4.22
C LEU A 58 4.43 2.47 -4.93
N ILE A 59 5.48 3.22 -4.57
CA ILE A 59 5.88 4.47 -5.23
C ILE A 59 6.40 4.22 -6.66
N SER A 60 7.07 3.09 -6.89
CA SER A 60 7.50 2.69 -8.24
C SER A 60 6.39 2.06 -9.07
N SER A 61 5.35 1.53 -8.43
CA SER A 61 4.11 1.18 -9.12
C SER A 61 3.39 2.47 -9.51
N SER A 62 2.96 2.60 -10.76
CA SER A 62 2.26 3.80 -11.26
C SER A 62 0.84 3.98 -10.69
N LEU A 63 0.56 3.42 -9.51
CA LEU A 63 -0.74 3.36 -8.84
C LEU A 63 -0.93 4.45 -7.77
N VAL A 64 0.15 5.13 -7.37
CA VAL A 64 0.17 6.21 -6.36
C VAL A 64 0.66 7.50 -7.00
#